data_AF-A0A6P3H4T9-F1
#
_entry.id   AF-A0A6P3H4T9-F1
#
_cell.length_a   1.000
_cell.length_b   1.000
_cell.length_c   1.000
_cell.angle_alpha   90.00
_cell.angle_beta   90.00
_cell.angle_gamma   90.00
#
_symmetry.space_group_name_H-M   'P 1'
#
loop_
_entity.id
_entity.type
_entity.pdbx_description
1 polymer ?
#
loop_
_entity_poly.entity_id
_entity_poly.type
_entity_poly.pdbx_seq_one_letter_code
_entity_poly.pdbx_strand_id
1 'polypeptide(L)'
;MKYSAAYQALKEKYKDMVKVWPEVTDPEKFVYEDVAIAAYLLILWEEERAERGETARQSFVDLGCGNGLLVHILSSEGHPGRGIDVRRRKIWDMYGPQTRLEESAITPNDKSLFPDVDWLIGNHSDELTPWIPVIAARSSYDCRFFVLPCCFFDFVGKFQRTQSSKTQYRGYLDFITEVGSACGFHVEEDCLRIPSTKRVCLIGKSRTYPPTREASVDEERTRYINSRRGCPGSPCSRGPALPPPGAAPSSAPGPKGHGALDARPAHTAEAGAGQQGAGAPAEGLWMSGFQPREKAERLRNCAALPREFVDRVVLQVAHLLLGRSPAGGSAQAWNRGGSLSLAEVAGELDRETLQRLKRECGGLQTLLRNSPQVFQGEARLCTPAPALGAPSPSRGMTLSALRPQLRHWGTPSPF
;
A
#
# COMPACT_ATOMS: atom_id res chain seq x y z
N MET A 1 -17.45 -14.85 -23.72
CA MET A 1 -18.91 -14.60 -23.67
C MET A 1 -19.47 -14.79 -22.26
N LYS A 2 -19.16 -15.89 -21.54
CA LYS A 2 -19.64 -16.15 -20.17
C LYS A 2 -19.36 -15.02 -19.15
N TYR A 3 -18.10 -14.59 -19.01
CA TYR A 3 -17.72 -13.51 -18.09
C TYR A 3 -18.54 -12.23 -18.30
N SER A 4 -18.65 -11.74 -19.55
CA SER A 4 -19.38 -10.51 -19.84
C SER A 4 -20.84 -10.60 -19.43
N ALA A 5 -21.49 -11.75 -19.64
CA ALA A 5 -22.88 -11.96 -19.24
C ALA A 5 -23.01 -11.98 -17.70
N ALA A 6 -22.15 -12.73 -17.00
CA ALA A 6 -22.13 -12.79 -15.54
C ALA A 6 -21.88 -11.40 -14.92
N TYR A 7 -20.91 -10.66 -15.45
CA TYR A 7 -20.62 -9.30 -15.00
C TYR A 7 -21.81 -8.35 -15.18
N GLN A 8 -22.49 -8.35 -16.34
CA GLN A 8 -23.66 -7.49 -16.54
C GLN A 8 -24.82 -7.88 -15.62
N ALA A 9 -25.05 -9.17 -15.41
CA ALA A 9 -26.09 -9.66 -14.49
C ALA A 9 -25.83 -9.21 -13.04
N LEU A 10 -24.60 -9.40 -12.55
CA LEU A 10 -24.22 -8.95 -11.21
C LEU A 10 -24.22 -7.42 -11.10
N LYS A 11 -23.73 -6.72 -12.12
CA LYS A 11 -23.73 -5.25 -12.14
C LYS A 11 -25.14 -4.70 -11.99
N GLU A 12 -26.10 -5.26 -12.71
CA GLU A 12 -27.50 -4.86 -12.59
C GLU A 12 -28.08 -5.20 -11.21
N LYS A 13 -27.77 -6.39 -10.67
CA LYS A 13 -28.24 -6.86 -9.35
C LYS A 13 -27.71 -6.00 -8.19
N TYR A 14 -26.46 -5.56 -8.26
CA TYR A 14 -25.79 -4.83 -7.16
C TYR A 14 -25.64 -3.32 -7.41
N LYS A 15 -26.25 -2.77 -8.47
CA LYS A 15 -26.15 -1.33 -8.83
C LYS A 15 -26.58 -0.39 -7.71
N ASP A 16 -27.56 -0.78 -6.90
CA ASP A 16 -28.08 0.06 -5.82
C ASP A 16 -27.07 0.24 -4.67
N MET A 17 -26.06 -0.65 -4.57
CA MET A 17 -24.95 -0.50 -3.62
C MET A 17 -24.17 0.80 -3.84
N VAL A 18 -24.11 1.30 -5.09
CA VAL A 18 -23.47 2.57 -5.42
C VAL A 18 -24.19 3.75 -4.76
N LYS A 19 -25.52 3.69 -4.66
CA LYS A 19 -26.35 4.78 -4.12
C LYS A 19 -26.27 4.89 -2.61
N VAL A 20 -26.04 3.77 -1.93
CA VAL A 20 -26.06 3.67 -0.47
C VAL A 20 -24.68 3.49 0.15
N TRP A 21 -23.62 3.75 -0.63
CA TRP A 21 -22.23 3.55 -0.22
C TRP A 21 -21.82 4.49 0.93
N PRO A 22 -21.53 3.98 2.15
CA PRO A 22 -21.25 4.82 3.31
C PRO A 22 -19.74 5.15 3.46
N GLU A 23 -18.89 4.58 2.61
CA GLU A 23 -17.44 4.77 2.68
C GLU A 23 -17.00 6.02 1.90
N VAL A 24 -15.83 6.56 2.25
CA VAL A 24 -15.29 7.78 1.63
C VAL A 24 -14.69 7.56 0.24
N THR A 25 -14.70 6.32 -0.25
CA THR A 25 -14.18 5.94 -1.56
C THR A 25 -15.20 6.17 -2.67
N ASP A 26 -14.72 6.25 -3.91
CA ASP A 26 -15.59 6.36 -5.09
C ASP A 26 -16.43 5.08 -5.24
N PRO A 27 -17.77 5.16 -5.07
CA PRO A 27 -18.62 3.98 -5.11
C PRO A 27 -18.67 3.33 -6.50
N GLU A 28 -18.66 4.11 -7.58
CA GLU A 28 -18.73 3.56 -8.93
C GLU A 28 -17.49 2.75 -9.25
N LYS A 29 -16.32 3.22 -8.81
CA LYS A 29 -15.07 2.49 -9.00
C LYS A 29 -15.04 1.20 -8.16
N PHE A 30 -15.28 1.30 -6.85
CA PHE A 30 -15.07 0.17 -5.94
C PHE A 30 -16.15 -0.90 -6.07
N VAL A 31 -17.43 -0.51 -6.21
CA VAL A 31 -18.52 -1.47 -6.35
C VAL A 31 -18.36 -2.28 -7.63
N TYR A 32 -18.09 -1.63 -8.76
CA TYR A 32 -17.97 -2.35 -10.04
C TYR A 32 -16.65 -3.13 -10.19
N GLU A 33 -15.60 -2.75 -9.46
CA GLU A 33 -14.38 -3.54 -9.33
C GLU A 33 -14.66 -4.86 -8.60
N ASP A 34 -15.31 -4.82 -7.43
CA ASP A 34 -15.67 -6.04 -6.69
C ASP A 34 -16.69 -6.91 -7.45
N VAL A 35 -17.64 -6.31 -8.16
CA VAL A 35 -18.57 -7.04 -9.05
C VAL A 35 -17.82 -7.77 -10.17
N ALA A 36 -16.81 -7.14 -10.77
CA ALA A 36 -15.99 -7.76 -11.80
C ALA A 36 -15.13 -8.91 -11.24
N ILE A 37 -14.56 -8.75 -10.05
CA ILE A 37 -13.81 -9.82 -9.36
C ILE A 37 -14.74 -10.98 -9.00
N ALA A 38 -15.94 -10.71 -8.48
CA ALA A 38 -16.94 -11.73 -8.19
C ALA A 38 -17.36 -12.49 -9.46
N ALA A 39 -17.64 -11.78 -10.56
CA ALA A 39 -17.97 -12.39 -11.84
C ALA A 39 -16.86 -13.34 -12.31
N TYR A 40 -15.60 -12.94 -12.14
CA TYR A 40 -14.44 -13.77 -12.49
C TYR A 40 -14.39 -15.05 -11.64
N LEU A 41 -14.46 -14.91 -10.31
CA LEU A 41 -14.39 -16.04 -9.38
C LEU A 41 -15.54 -17.04 -9.57
N LEU A 42 -16.76 -16.56 -9.82
CA LEU A 42 -17.91 -17.44 -10.05
C LEU A 42 -17.75 -18.28 -11.31
N ILE A 43 -17.20 -17.71 -12.38
CA ILE A 43 -16.89 -18.46 -13.61
C ILE A 43 -15.76 -19.45 -13.38
N LEU A 44 -14.68 -19.01 -12.72
CA LEU A 44 -13.56 -19.87 -12.35
C LEU A 44 -14.03 -21.10 -11.54
N TRP A 45 -14.91 -20.87 -10.57
CA TRP A 45 -15.48 -21.91 -9.73
C TRP A 45 -16.51 -22.79 -10.45
N GLU A 46 -17.28 -22.25 -11.39
CA GLU A 46 -18.14 -23.05 -12.26
C GLU A 46 -17.32 -24.02 -13.12
N GLU A 47 -16.22 -23.54 -13.70
CA GLU A 47 -15.31 -24.35 -14.50
C GLU A 47 -14.63 -25.43 -13.64
N GLU A 48 -14.13 -25.07 -12.46
CA GLU A 48 -13.55 -26.01 -11.51
C GLU A 48 -14.54 -27.13 -11.11
N ARG A 49 -15.80 -26.78 -10.80
CA ARG A 49 -16.84 -27.77 -10.49
C ARG A 49 -17.07 -28.73 -11.65
N ALA A 50 -17.14 -28.20 -12.86
CA ALA A 50 -17.36 -29.00 -14.07
C ALA A 50 -16.19 -29.96 -14.33
N GLU A 51 -14.94 -29.50 -14.15
CA GLU A 51 -13.73 -30.33 -14.28
C GLU A 51 -13.67 -31.44 -13.24
N ARG A 52 -14.14 -31.17 -12.01
CA ARG A 52 -14.15 -32.12 -10.90
C ARG A 52 -15.37 -33.03 -10.85
N GLY A 53 -16.39 -32.75 -11.66
CA GLY A 53 -17.68 -33.46 -11.58
C GLY A 53 -18.45 -33.17 -10.28
N GLU A 54 -18.22 -32.01 -9.67
CA GLU A 54 -18.83 -31.60 -8.41
C GLU A 54 -20.04 -30.69 -8.65
N THR A 55 -21.03 -30.77 -7.76
CA THR A 55 -22.23 -29.91 -7.79
C THR A 55 -22.27 -28.94 -6.61
N ALA A 56 -21.53 -29.23 -5.54
CA ALA A 56 -21.42 -28.37 -4.38
C ALA A 56 -20.68 -27.08 -4.72
N ARG A 57 -21.16 -25.94 -4.19
CA ARG A 57 -20.50 -24.65 -4.38
C ARG A 57 -19.26 -24.55 -3.49
N GLN A 58 -18.19 -24.01 -4.04
CA GLN A 58 -16.92 -23.75 -3.36
C GLN A 58 -17.13 -22.89 -2.13
N SER A 59 -16.51 -23.31 -1.03
CA SER A 59 -16.36 -22.53 0.18
C SER A 59 -15.15 -21.60 0.11
N PHE A 60 -15.21 -20.45 0.79
CA PHE A 60 -14.12 -19.48 0.73
C PHE A 60 -13.89 -18.69 2.03
N VAL A 61 -12.66 -18.18 2.17
CA VAL A 61 -12.30 -17.14 3.14
C VAL A 61 -11.55 -16.01 2.44
N ASP A 62 -12.02 -14.78 2.57
CA ASP A 62 -11.34 -13.58 2.06
C ASP A 62 -10.50 -12.94 3.17
N LEU A 63 -9.18 -12.92 3.00
CA LEU A 63 -8.22 -12.46 4.00
C LEU A 63 -7.79 -11.02 3.71
N GLY A 64 -8.12 -10.11 4.63
CA GLY A 64 -8.02 -8.67 4.42
C GLY A 64 -9.18 -8.14 3.58
N CYS A 65 -10.40 -8.60 3.87
CA CYS A 65 -11.59 -8.35 3.03
C CYS A 65 -12.06 -6.88 3.00
N GLY A 66 -11.49 -6.00 3.83
CA GLY A 66 -11.74 -4.56 3.82
C GLY A 66 -13.22 -4.22 3.97
N ASN A 67 -13.82 -3.69 2.90
CA ASN A 67 -15.22 -3.28 2.89
C ASN A 67 -16.19 -4.49 2.95
N GLY A 68 -15.76 -5.72 2.61
CA GLY A 68 -16.58 -6.92 2.67
C GLY A 68 -17.59 -7.10 1.53
N LEU A 69 -17.60 -6.24 0.51
CA LEU A 69 -18.54 -6.31 -0.61
C LEU A 69 -18.33 -7.57 -1.46
N LEU A 70 -17.08 -7.94 -1.74
CA LEU A 70 -16.80 -9.18 -2.47
C LEU A 70 -17.38 -10.40 -1.73
N VAL A 71 -17.18 -10.47 -0.41
CA VAL A 71 -17.75 -11.52 0.45
C VAL A 71 -19.27 -11.50 0.40
N HIS A 72 -19.89 -10.31 0.47
CA HIS A 72 -21.34 -10.15 0.38
C HIS A 72 -21.89 -10.70 -0.94
N ILE A 73 -21.27 -10.36 -2.07
CA ILE A 73 -21.68 -10.81 -3.40
C ILE A 73 -21.56 -12.34 -3.49
N LEU A 74 -20.38 -12.90 -3.21
CA LEU A 74 -20.15 -14.34 -3.32
C LEU A 74 -21.09 -15.15 -2.42
N SER A 75 -21.31 -14.70 -1.18
CA SER A 75 -22.24 -15.33 -0.26
C SER A 75 -23.69 -15.24 -0.74
N SER A 76 -24.08 -14.11 -1.31
CA SER A 76 -25.42 -13.89 -1.87
C SER A 76 -25.66 -14.66 -3.18
N GLU A 77 -24.60 -15.05 -3.90
CA GLU A 77 -24.66 -16.00 -5.02
C GLU A 77 -24.62 -17.49 -4.57
N GLY A 78 -24.64 -17.72 -3.25
CA GLY A 78 -24.81 -19.03 -2.63
C GLY A 78 -23.52 -19.75 -2.27
N HIS A 79 -22.37 -19.09 -2.34
CA HIS A 79 -21.09 -19.68 -1.92
C HIS A 79 -20.89 -19.52 -0.41
N PRO A 80 -20.70 -20.61 0.35
CA PRO A 80 -20.48 -20.50 1.79
C PRO A 80 -19.11 -19.87 2.08
N GLY A 81 -19.06 -18.79 2.84
CA GLY A 81 -17.77 -18.18 3.15
C GLY A 81 -17.83 -17.09 4.20
N ARG A 82 -16.67 -16.49 4.45
CA ARG A 82 -16.53 -15.34 5.34
C ARG A 82 -15.38 -14.43 4.93
N GLY A 83 -15.46 -13.17 5.34
CA GLY A 83 -14.35 -12.23 5.27
C GLY A 83 -13.72 -12.00 6.63
N ILE A 84 -12.40 -11.88 6.67
CA ILE A 84 -11.68 -11.51 7.89
C ILE A 84 -10.86 -10.27 7.57
N ASP A 85 -11.06 -9.21 8.34
CA ASP A 85 -10.23 -8.01 8.26
C ASP A 85 -9.84 -7.56 9.67
N VAL A 86 -8.68 -6.94 9.79
CA VAL A 86 -8.24 -6.39 11.08
C VAL A 86 -9.11 -5.21 11.52
N ARG A 87 -9.86 -4.58 10.60
CA ARG A 87 -10.73 -3.44 10.88
C ARG A 87 -12.14 -3.64 10.35
N ARG A 88 -13.13 -3.46 11.21
CA ARG A 88 -14.53 -3.35 10.79
C ARG A 88 -14.74 -2.06 9.99
N ARG A 89 -15.49 -2.13 8.88
CA ARG A 89 -15.93 -0.96 8.09
C ARG A 89 -17.40 -0.64 8.35
N LYS A 90 -17.82 0.59 8.07
CA LYS A 90 -19.20 1.05 8.35
C LYS A 90 -20.22 0.31 7.50
N ILE A 91 -19.84 0.01 6.26
CA ILE A 91 -20.69 -0.74 5.33
C ILE A 91 -21.04 -2.15 5.83
N TRP A 92 -20.28 -2.73 6.77
CA TRP A 92 -20.57 -4.07 7.30
C TRP A 92 -21.94 -4.12 7.99
N ASP A 93 -22.41 -3.01 8.56
CA ASP A 93 -23.72 -2.93 9.23
C ASP A 93 -24.90 -2.98 8.23
N MET A 94 -24.63 -2.81 6.94
CA MET A 94 -25.63 -2.81 5.88
C MET A 94 -25.85 -4.18 5.26
N TYR A 95 -24.94 -5.12 5.47
CA TYR A 95 -25.05 -6.46 4.88
C TYR A 95 -26.00 -7.35 5.70
N GLY A 96 -26.73 -8.20 4.99
CA GLY A 96 -27.66 -9.16 5.59
C GLY A 96 -26.96 -10.33 6.28
N PRO A 97 -27.73 -11.19 6.98
CA PRO A 97 -27.20 -12.31 7.78
C PRO A 97 -26.43 -13.36 6.96
N GLN A 98 -26.61 -13.39 5.64
CA GLN A 98 -25.85 -14.25 4.73
C GLN A 98 -24.37 -13.84 4.62
N THR A 99 -24.01 -12.61 5.02
CA THR A 99 -22.65 -12.08 4.89
C THR A 99 -21.93 -12.16 6.22
N ARG A 100 -21.04 -13.15 6.36
CA ARG A 100 -20.23 -13.32 7.56
C ARG A 100 -18.92 -12.54 7.45
N LEU A 101 -18.74 -11.55 8.31
CA LEU A 101 -17.53 -10.73 8.38
C LEU A 101 -16.99 -10.69 9.81
N GLU A 102 -15.68 -10.85 9.96
CA GLU A 102 -15.00 -10.98 11.24
C GLU A 102 -13.92 -9.92 11.38
N GLU A 103 -13.98 -9.16 12.48
CA GLU A 103 -12.95 -8.20 12.81
C GLU A 103 -11.84 -8.88 13.63
N SER A 104 -10.82 -9.38 12.96
CA SER A 104 -9.70 -10.09 13.59
C SER A 104 -8.39 -9.89 12.82
N ALA A 105 -7.28 -9.88 13.54
CA ALA A 105 -5.96 -9.85 12.91
C ALA A 105 -5.59 -11.25 12.40
N ILE A 106 -5.20 -11.35 11.13
CA ILE A 106 -4.58 -12.56 10.59
C ILE A 106 -3.09 -12.51 10.90
N THR A 107 -2.61 -13.53 11.61
CA THR A 107 -1.18 -13.73 11.91
C THR A 107 -0.70 -15.01 11.25
N PRO A 108 0.49 -15.03 10.61
CA PRO A 108 1.04 -16.21 9.95
C PRO A 108 1.52 -17.22 11.01
N ASN A 109 0.57 -18.00 11.52
CA ASN A 109 0.73 -19.07 12.48
C ASN A 109 -0.38 -20.11 12.31
N ASP A 110 -0.27 -21.21 13.03
CA ASP A 110 -1.19 -22.35 12.91
C ASP A 110 -2.62 -22.03 13.39
N LYS A 111 -2.83 -20.90 14.07
CA LYS A 111 -4.17 -20.44 14.49
C LYS A 111 -4.97 -19.80 13.36
N SER A 112 -4.32 -19.44 12.25
CA SER A 112 -4.95 -18.81 11.09
C SER A 112 -5.06 -19.78 9.91
N LEU A 113 -5.33 -21.06 10.19
CA LEU A 113 -5.55 -22.11 9.19
C LEU A 113 -7.04 -22.37 8.96
N PHE A 114 -7.37 -22.83 7.75
CA PHE A 114 -8.74 -23.01 7.27
C PHE A 114 -8.93 -24.38 6.61
N PRO A 115 -8.84 -25.50 7.36
CA PRO A 115 -8.81 -26.84 6.79
C PRO A 115 -10.07 -27.24 6.02
N ASP A 116 -11.21 -26.66 6.37
CA ASP A 116 -12.52 -26.96 5.78
C ASP A 116 -12.91 -25.99 4.64
N VAL A 117 -11.95 -25.27 4.07
CA VAL A 117 -12.19 -24.23 3.07
C VAL A 117 -11.50 -24.57 1.75
N ASP A 118 -12.23 -24.42 0.66
CA ASP A 118 -11.72 -24.72 -0.68
C ASP A 118 -10.81 -23.59 -1.20
N TRP A 119 -11.16 -22.34 -0.94
CA TRP A 119 -10.47 -21.17 -1.49
C TRP A 119 -10.10 -20.11 -0.46
N LEU A 120 -8.84 -19.67 -0.49
CA LEU A 120 -8.42 -18.41 0.14
C LEU A 120 -8.32 -17.29 -0.90
N ILE A 121 -8.97 -16.17 -0.60
CA ILE A 121 -9.00 -14.99 -1.45
C ILE A 121 -8.14 -13.90 -0.81
N GLY A 122 -7.36 -13.22 -1.66
CA GLY A 122 -6.59 -12.04 -1.34
C GLY A 122 -6.87 -10.92 -2.32
N ASN A 123 -8.03 -10.30 -2.19
CA ASN A 123 -8.37 -9.13 -2.98
C ASN A 123 -7.71 -7.90 -2.36
N HIS A 124 -6.60 -7.42 -2.95
CA HIS A 124 -5.91 -6.23 -2.47
C HIS A 124 -5.48 -6.31 -0.98
N SER A 125 -5.02 -7.48 -0.56
CA SER A 125 -4.80 -7.87 0.85
C SER A 125 -3.52 -7.30 1.51
N ASP A 126 -2.89 -6.30 0.89
CA ASP A 126 -1.71 -5.59 1.42
C ASP A 126 -0.60 -6.52 1.95
N GLU A 127 -0.23 -6.42 3.24
CA GLU A 127 0.82 -7.21 3.87
C GLU A 127 0.55 -8.73 3.85
N LEU A 128 -0.72 -9.14 3.68
CA LEU A 128 -1.10 -10.54 3.64
C LEU A 128 -0.90 -11.18 2.27
N THR A 129 -0.75 -10.40 1.19
CA THR A 129 -0.62 -10.95 -0.17
C THR A 129 0.41 -12.08 -0.30
N PRO A 130 1.67 -11.97 0.19
CA PRO A 130 2.63 -13.08 0.13
C PRO A 130 2.29 -14.23 1.09
N TRP A 131 1.52 -13.99 2.15
CA TRP A 131 1.12 -15.02 3.11
C TRP A 131 -0.03 -15.90 2.63
N ILE A 132 -0.88 -15.41 1.72
CA ILE A 132 -2.06 -16.15 1.28
C ILE A 132 -1.72 -17.51 0.65
N PRO A 133 -0.73 -17.62 -0.28
CA PRO A 133 -0.30 -18.93 -0.77
C PRO A 133 0.23 -19.85 0.34
N VAL A 134 0.92 -19.30 1.35
CA VAL A 134 1.43 -20.09 2.49
C VAL A 134 0.29 -20.61 3.35
N ILE A 135 -0.66 -19.75 3.69
CA ILE A 135 -1.82 -20.11 4.50
C ILE A 135 -2.68 -21.14 3.76
N ALA A 136 -2.92 -20.96 2.46
CA ALA A 136 -3.63 -21.94 1.64
C ALA A 136 -2.89 -23.27 1.65
N ALA A 137 -1.56 -23.23 1.47
CA ALA A 137 -0.75 -24.43 1.44
C ALA A 137 -0.85 -25.26 2.72
N ARG A 138 -0.84 -24.58 3.88
CA ARG A 138 -0.89 -25.21 5.21
C ARG A 138 -2.28 -25.51 5.72
N SER A 139 -3.31 -24.90 5.13
CA SER A 139 -4.69 -25.13 5.57
C SER A 139 -5.18 -26.51 5.15
N SER A 140 -5.00 -26.87 3.89
CA SER A 140 -5.32 -28.20 3.36
C SER A 140 -4.57 -28.43 2.06
N TYR A 141 -4.25 -29.68 1.75
CA TYR A 141 -3.64 -30.06 0.48
C TYR A 141 -4.52 -29.62 -0.71
N ASP A 142 -5.84 -29.72 -0.56
CA ASP A 142 -6.82 -29.36 -1.59
C ASP A 142 -7.22 -27.88 -1.59
N CYS A 143 -6.78 -27.08 -0.61
CA CYS A 143 -7.05 -25.65 -0.56
C CYS A 143 -6.33 -24.92 -1.70
N ARG A 144 -7.05 -24.03 -2.36
CA ARG A 144 -6.61 -23.18 -3.48
C ARG A 144 -6.49 -21.74 -3.03
N PHE A 145 -5.85 -20.93 -3.86
CA PHE A 145 -5.82 -19.49 -3.61
C PHE A 145 -6.06 -18.65 -4.85
N PHE A 146 -6.62 -17.48 -4.63
CA PHE A 146 -6.67 -16.37 -5.57
C PHE A 146 -6.07 -15.14 -4.89
N VAL A 147 -5.14 -14.46 -5.54
CA VAL A 147 -4.61 -13.18 -5.07
C VAL A 147 -4.63 -12.12 -6.18
N LEU A 148 -5.05 -10.90 -5.82
CA LEU A 148 -5.00 -9.71 -6.66
C LEU A 148 -4.07 -8.67 -6.00
N PRO A 149 -2.75 -8.71 -6.30
CA PRO A 149 -1.77 -7.89 -5.61
C PRO A 149 -1.89 -6.40 -5.93
N CYS A 150 -1.99 -5.54 -4.90
CA CYS A 150 -1.94 -4.09 -5.06
C CYS A 150 -0.69 -3.45 -4.43
N CYS A 151 -0.27 -3.89 -3.25
CA CYS A 151 0.78 -3.23 -2.49
C CYS A 151 2.01 -4.12 -2.43
N PHE A 152 3.19 -3.51 -2.53
CA PHE A 152 4.46 -4.22 -2.66
C PHE A 152 5.01 -4.59 -1.28
N PHE A 153 4.50 -5.68 -0.70
CA PHE A 153 4.96 -6.23 0.58
C PHE A 153 5.63 -7.58 0.40
N ASP A 154 6.76 -7.77 1.08
CA ASP A 154 7.36 -9.08 1.32
C ASP A 154 6.76 -9.68 2.61
N PHE A 155 7.22 -10.84 3.05
CA PHE A 155 6.81 -11.46 4.31
C PHE A 155 7.10 -10.57 5.53
N VAL A 156 8.16 -9.75 5.45
CA VAL A 156 8.53 -8.75 6.47
C VAL A 156 8.74 -7.39 5.81
N GLY A 157 7.73 -6.55 5.84
CA GLY A 157 7.82 -5.17 5.37
C GLY A 157 7.73 -5.03 3.85
N LYS A 158 8.36 -3.98 3.30
CA LYS A 158 8.20 -3.61 1.88
C LYS A 158 9.07 -4.47 0.97
N PHE A 159 8.46 -4.94 -0.11
CA PHE A 159 9.15 -5.64 -1.17
C PHE A 159 10.18 -4.72 -1.84
N GLN A 160 11.41 -5.22 -1.97
CA GLN A 160 12.50 -4.53 -2.63
C GLN A 160 12.74 -5.12 -4.00
N ARG A 161 12.70 -4.26 -5.03
CA ARG A 161 12.97 -4.68 -6.40
C ARG A 161 14.45 -5.05 -6.55
N THR A 162 14.70 -6.27 -7.03
CA THR A 162 16.06 -6.80 -7.27
C THR A 162 16.56 -6.54 -8.69
N GLN A 163 15.65 -6.45 -9.68
CA GLN A 163 16.00 -6.27 -11.10
C GLN A 163 15.56 -4.89 -11.61
N SER A 164 16.52 -4.06 -12.03
CA SER A 164 16.25 -2.71 -12.53
C SER A 164 15.51 -2.68 -13.88
N SER A 165 15.65 -3.74 -14.68
CA SER A 165 15.04 -3.89 -16.01
C SER A 165 13.53 -4.12 -16.00
N LYS A 166 12.95 -4.55 -14.87
CA LYS A 166 11.51 -4.80 -14.73
C LYS A 166 10.81 -3.66 -14.01
N THR A 167 9.54 -3.42 -14.35
CA THR A 167 8.71 -2.51 -13.55
C THR A 167 8.56 -3.07 -12.13
N GLN A 168 8.31 -2.20 -11.14
CA GLN A 168 8.09 -2.64 -9.76
C GLN A 168 6.92 -3.63 -9.67
N TYR A 169 5.85 -3.40 -10.44
CA TYR A 169 4.69 -4.29 -10.45
C TYR A 169 5.00 -5.66 -11.05
N ARG A 170 5.68 -5.74 -12.20
CA ARG A 170 6.07 -7.04 -12.78
C ARG A 170 7.01 -7.81 -11.85
N GLY A 171 8.02 -7.13 -11.28
CA GLY A 171 8.92 -7.76 -10.32
C GLY A 171 8.19 -8.27 -9.07
N TYR A 172 7.10 -7.60 -8.67
CA TYR A 172 6.27 -8.07 -7.56
C TYR A 172 5.40 -9.26 -7.93
N LEU A 173 4.79 -9.28 -9.13
CA LEU A 173 4.04 -10.43 -9.63
C LEU A 173 4.95 -11.67 -9.70
N ASP A 174 6.16 -11.52 -10.25
CA ASP A 174 7.16 -12.60 -10.29
C ASP A 174 7.48 -13.14 -8.89
N PHE A 175 7.60 -12.25 -7.91
CA PHE A 175 7.81 -12.64 -6.51
C PHE A 175 6.63 -13.43 -5.94
N ILE A 176 5.38 -12.99 -6.15
CA ILE A 176 4.23 -13.73 -5.63
C ILE A 176 4.05 -15.07 -6.36
N THR A 177 4.38 -15.15 -7.65
CA THR A 177 4.44 -16.42 -8.39
C THR A 177 5.50 -17.36 -7.80
N GLU A 178 6.69 -16.84 -7.49
CA GLU A 178 7.76 -17.59 -6.82
C GLU A 178 7.31 -18.11 -5.45
N VAL A 179 6.63 -17.28 -4.65
CA VAL A 179 6.06 -17.68 -3.35
C VAL A 179 5.05 -18.81 -3.54
N GLY A 180 4.14 -18.70 -4.50
CA GLY A 180 3.15 -19.76 -4.79
C GLY A 180 3.82 -21.06 -5.25
N SER A 181 4.85 -20.99 -6.10
CA SER A 181 5.64 -22.15 -6.52
C SER A 181 6.41 -22.78 -5.35
N ALA A 182 6.99 -21.98 -4.46
CA ALA A 182 7.66 -22.47 -3.25
C ALA A 182 6.68 -23.09 -2.24
N CYS A 183 5.41 -22.67 -2.28
CA CYS A 183 4.32 -23.32 -1.56
C CYS A 183 3.82 -24.60 -2.25
N GLY A 184 4.39 -24.92 -3.41
CA GLY A 184 4.12 -26.13 -4.19
C GLY A 184 2.83 -26.09 -5.00
N PHE A 185 2.41 -24.89 -5.43
CA PHE A 185 1.28 -24.72 -6.34
C PHE A 185 1.72 -24.59 -7.80
N HIS A 186 0.90 -25.11 -8.71
CA HIS A 186 0.84 -24.62 -10.08
C HIS A 186 0.16 -23.25 -10.08
N VAL A 187 0.97 -22.20 -10.25
CA VAL A 187 0.49 -20.80 -10.24
C VAL A 187 0.18 -20.37 -11.66
N GLU A 188 -1.07 -20.00 -11.89
CA GLU A 188 -1.54 -19.37 -13.12
C GLU A 188 -1.63 -17.86 -12.95
N GLU A 189 -1.35 -17.13 -14.01
CA GLU A 189 -1.47 -15.68 -14.08
C GLU A 189 -2.59 -15.32 -15.06
N ASP A 190 -3.49 -14.42 -14.65
CA ASP A 190 -4.55 -13.91 -15.52
C ASP A 190 -4.80 -12.42 -15.30
N CYS A 191 -5.41 -11.75 -16.27
CA CYS A 191 -5.62 -10.31 -16.31
C CYS A 191 -7.11 -9.98 -16.26
N LEU A 192 -7.55 -9.42 -15.14
CA LEU A 192 -8.94 -9.07 -14.89
C LEU A 192 -9.38 -7.85 -15.71
N ARG A 193 -10.67 -7.83 -16.06
CA ARG A 193 -11.32 -6.69 -16.71
C ARG A 193 -11.89 -5.72 -15.67
N ILE A 194 -11.01 -5.10 -14.90
CA ILE A 194 -11.33 -4.12 -13.85
C ILE A 194 -10.75 -2.73 -14.16
N PRO A 195 -11.31 -1.64 -13.59
CA PRO A 195 -10.82 -0.27 -13.78
C PRO A 195 -9.56 0.04 -12.92
N SER A 196 -8.56 -0.84 -12.98
CA SER A 196 -7.30 -0.73 -12.24
C SER A 196 -6.08 -1.00 -13.13
N THR A 197 -4.95 -0.35 -12.82
CA THR A 197 -3.65 -0.66 -13.44
C THR A 197 -3.02 -1.92 -12.82
N LYS A 198 -3.47 -2.32 -11.63
CA LYS A 198 -3.04 -3.52 -10.91
C LYS A 198 -4.12 -4.60 -11.02
N ARG A 199 -4.27 -5.10 -12.24
CA ARG A 199 -5.35 -6.01 -12.65
C ARG A 199 -4.91 -7.45 -12.91
N VAL A 200 -3.64 -7.76 -12.70
CA VAL A 200 -3.12 -9.12 -12.85
C VAL A 200 -3.34 -9.86 -11.53
N CYS A 201 -4.04 -10.99 -11.61
CA CYS A 201 -4.27 -11.91 -10.50
C CYS A 201 -3.43 -13.18 -10.67
N LEU A 202 -3.17 -13.85 -9.55
CA LEU A 202 -2.44 -15.11 -9.50
C LEU A 202 -3.29 -16.16 -8.79
N ILE A 203 -3.31 -17.38 -9.33
CA ILE A 203 -4.24 -18.44 -8.95
C ILE A 203 -3.45 -19.73 -8.72
N GLY A 204 -3.56 -20.33 -7.54
CA GLY A 204 -3.00 -21.65 -7.25
C GLY A 204 -4.09 -22.72 -7.25
N LYS A 205 -4.20 -23.49 -8.33
CA LYS A 205 -5.29 -24.49 -8.52
C LYS A 205 -4.96 -25.90 -8.03
N SER A 206 -3.72 -26.33 -8.22
CA SER A 206 -3.28 -27.71 -7.97
C SER A 206 -1.84 -27.75 -7.44
N ARG A 207 -1.45 -28.91 -6.89
CA ARG A 207 -0.13 -29.14 -6.31
C ARG A 207 0.85 -29.66 -7.35
N THR A 208 2.12 -29.26 -7.22
CA THR A 208 3.24 -29.72 -8.06
C THR A 208 3.84 -31.05 -7.59
N TYR A 209 3.30 -31.62 -6.53
CA TYR A 209 3.79 -32.83 -5.85
C TYR A 209 2.59 -33.67 -5.38
N PRO A 210 2.73 -34.99 -5.20
CA PRO A 210 1.67 -35.84 -4.66
C PRO A 210 1.47 -35.65 -3.14
N PRO A 211 0.30 -35.99 -2.57
CA PRO A 211 -0.01 -35.79 -1.14
C PRO A 211 1.01 -36.42 -0.18
N THR A 212 1.62 -37.55 -0.58
CA THR A 212 2.64 -38.25 0.23
C THR A 212 3.89 -37.42 0.51
N ARG A 213 4.13 -36.35 -0.26
CA ARG A 213 5.28 -35.45 -0.08
C ARG A 213 4.96 -34.19 0.73
N GLU A 214 3.74 -34.00 1.24
CA GLU A 214 3.34 -32.77 1.95
C GLU A 214 4.30 -32.40 3.09
N ALA A 215 4.68 -33.34 3.94
CA ALA A 215 5.60 -33.07 5.06
C ALA A 215 6.95 -32.53 4.57
N SER A 216 7.54 -33.15 3.55
CA SER A 216 8.81 -32.71 2.95
C SER A 216 8.68 -31.33 2.29
N VAL A 217 7.57 -31.06 1.61
CA VAL A 217 7.35 -29.77 0.94
C VAL A 217 7.04 -28.67 1.96
N ASP A 218 6.38 -28.97 3.07
CA ASP A 218 6.19 -27.98 4.15
C ASP A 218 7.52 -27.60 4.84
N GLU A 219 8.46 -28.53 4.96
CA GLU A 219 9.83 -28.20 5.39
C GLU A 219 10.55 -27.28 4.40
N GLU A 220 10.42 -27.55 3.09
CA GLU A 220 10.95 -26.69 2.03
C GLU A 220 10.32 -25.28 2.07
N ARG A 221 9.00 -25.21 2.21
CA ARG A 221 8.22 -23.99 2.39
C ARG A 221 8.69 -23.20 3.61
N THR A 222 8.91 -23.88 4.74
CA THR A 222 9.45 -23.28 5.97
C THR A 222 10.84 -22.70 5.74
N ARG A 223 11.72 -23.43 5.06
CA ARG A 223 13.07 -22.97 4.71
C ARG A 223 13.01 -21.76 3.78
N TYR A 224 12.14 -21.79 2.77
CA TYR A 224 11.94 -20.68 1.84
C TYR A 224 11.51 -19.40 2.58
N ILE A 225 10.47 -19.50 3.41
CA ILE A 225 9.97 -18.38 4.22
C ILE A 225 11.12 -17.85 5.07
N ASN A 226 11.79 -18.69 5.85
CA ASN A 226 12.88 -18.25 6.71
C ASN A 226 14.07 -17.64 5.96
N SER A 227 14.36 -18.08 4.72
CA SER A 227 15.43 -17.49 3.90
C SER A 227 15.20 -16.01 3.57
N ARG A 228 13.94 -15.55 3.61
CA ARG A 228 13.54 -14.16 3.37
C ARG A 228 13.73 -13.22 4.58
N ARG A 229 14.22 -13.72 5.73
CA ARG A 229 14.49 -12.91 6.94
C ARG A 229 15.59 -11.84 6.80
N GLY A 230 16.34 -11.76 5.69
CA GLY A 230 17.31 -10.70 5.44
C GLY A 230 17.52 -10.45 3.95
N CYS A 231 17.63 -9.22 3.45
CA CYS A 231 18.50 -8.15 3.93
C CYS A 231 17.81 -7.04 4.76
N PRO A 232 18.20 -6.85 6.04
CA PRO A 232 18.24 -5.51 6.62
C PRO A 232 19.17 -4.67 5.74
N GLY A 233 18.76 -3.47 5.34
CA GLY A 233 19.62 -2.57 4.58
C GLY A 233 20.94 -2.35 5.32
N SER A 234 22.00 -3.03 4.87
CA SER A 234 23.35 -2.62 5.20
C SER A 234 23.54 -1.28 4.50
N PRO A 235 23.87 -0.18 5.21
CA PRO A 235 24.27 1.03 4.53
C PRO A 235 25.50 0.63 3.71
N CYS A 236 25.45 0.92 2.40
CA CYS A 236 26.57 0.74 1.47
C CYS A 236 27.85 1.31 2.10
N SER A 237 28.58 0.44 2.79
CA SER A 237 29.92 0.72 3.24
C SER A 237 30.75 0.38 2.02
N ARG A 238 31.07 1.41 1.22
CA ARG A 238 32.17 1.33 0.27
C ARG A 238 33.42 0.96 1.08
N GLY A 239 33.69 -0.34 1.20
CA GLY A 239 35.03 -0.83 1.50
C GLY A 239 35.93 -0.50 0.31
N PRO A 240 37.17 -0.03 0.53
CA PRO A 240 38.05 0.36 -0.55
C PRO A 240 38.38 -0.85 -1.43
N ALA A 241 38.35 -0.63 -2.74
CA ALA A 241 38.64 -1.64 -3.75
C ALA A 241 40.04 -2.23 -3.54
N LEU A 242 40.13 -3.57 -3.52
CA LEU A 242 41.40 -4.29 -3.60
C LEU A 242 42.02 -4.07 -4.99
N PRO A 243 43.33 -3.76 -5.09
CA PRO A 243 44.00 -3.64 -6.39
C PRO A 243 44.36 -5.02 -6.97
N PRO A 244 44.51 -5.15 -8.31
CA PRO A 244 44.80 -6.41 -8.99
C PRO A 244 46.27 -6.86 -8.80
N PRO A 245 46.56 -8.16 -8.98
CA PRO A 245 47.86 -8.74 -8.65
C PRO A 245 48.87 -8.59 -9.80
N GLY A 246 50.12 -8.24 -9.46
CA GLY A 246 51.28 -8.47 -10.33
C GLY A 246 52.38 -7.41 -10.26
N ALA A 247 53.37 -7.62 -9.38
CA ALA A 247 54.81 -7.38 -9.63
C ALA A 247 55.62 -7.74 -8.35
N ALA A 248 56.69 -8.50 -8.52
CA ALA A 248 57.57 -9.01 -7.45
C ALA A 248 58.72 -8.01 -7.12
N PRO A 249 59.74 -8.35 -6.29
CA PRO A 249 59.98 -7.70 -5.00
C PRO A 249 61.29 -6.88 -4.93
N SER A 250 61.46 -6.06 -3.89
CA SER A 250 62.80 -5.68 -3.41
C SER A 250 62.83 -5.13 -1.97
N SER A 251 63.69 -5.74 -1.16
CA SER A 251 64.50 -5.23 -0.03
C SER A 251 63.85 -4.64 1.24
N ALA A 252 64.13 -5.34 2.36
CA ALA A 252 64.09 -4.94 3.78
C ALA A 252 65.20 -3.89 4.12
N PRO A 253 65.39 -3.36 5.37
CA PRO A 253 65.08 -3.91 6.71
C PRO A 253 64.48 -2.93 7.77
N GLY A 254 64.04 -3.47 8.94
CA GLY A 254 63.34 -2.81 10.08
C GLY A 254 64.23 -1.97 11.02
N PRO A 255 64.06 -1.92 12.38
CA PRO A 255 62.99 -2.42 13.30
C PRO A 255 62.61 -1.45 14.48
N LYS A 256 61.84 -1.97 15.47
CA LYS A 256 61.58 -1.51 16.88
C LYS A 256 60.39 -0.55 17.10
N GLY A 257 59.55 -0.68 18.14
CA GLY A 257 59.48 -1.58 19.29
C GLY A 257 58.30 -1.21 20.22
N HIS A 258 58.05 -2.06 21.24
CA HIS A 258 57.35 -1.84 22.53
C HIS A 258 55.92 -1.23 22.52
N GLY A 259 54.89 -1.70 23.23
CA GLY A 259 54.72 -2.65 24.31
C GLY A 259 53.53 -2.20 25.18
N ALA A 260 52.70 -3.15 25.64
CA ALA A 260 51.81 -3.07 26.83
C ALA A 260 50.70 -1.98 26.88
N LEU A 261 49.60 -2.05 27.62
CA LEU A 261 48.81 -3.02 28.38
C LEU A 261 47.56 -2.22 28.85
N ASP A 262 46.45 -2.92 29.10
CA ASP A 262 45.38 -2.60 30.04
C ASP A 262 44.51 -1.32 29.89
N ALA A 263 43.19 -1.52 29.87
CA ALA A 263 42.36 -1.43 31.08
C ALA A 263 40.88 -1.22 30.72
N ARG A 264 40.02 -2.10 31.26
CA ARG A 264 38.60 -1.82 31.50
C ARG A 264 38.48 -0.84 32.68
N PRO A 265 37.32 -0.17 32.79
CA PRO A 265 36.60 -0.36 34.04
C PRO A 265 35.10 -0.59 33.83
N ALA A 266 34.54 -1.41 34.73
CA ALA A 266 33.12 -1.54 34.99
C ALA A 266 32.73 -0.59 36.12
N HIS A 267 31.59 0.09 35.99
CA HIS A 267 30.83 0.60 37.15
C HIS A 267 29.32 0.55 36.86
N THR A 268 28.61 0.05 37.85
CA THR A 268 27.18 -0.17 38.01
C THR A 268 26.47 1.01 38.70
N ALA A 269 25.24 1.34 38.29
CA ALA A 269 24.14 1.93 39.08
C ALA A 269 22.92 2.12 38.12
N GLU A 270 21.88 1.30 38.20
CA GLU A 270 20.65 1.44 39.01
C GLU A 270 19.48 2.21 38.34
N ALA A 271 18.39 1.45 38.16
CA ALA A 271 16.95 1.74 38.20
C ALA A 271 16.41 3.10 37.69
N GLY A 272 15.63 3.01 36.60
CA GLY A 272 14.59 3.97 36.23
C GLY A 272 13.48 3.25 35.48
N ALA A 273 12.44 2.82 36.22
CA ALA A 273 11.27 2.15 35.69
C ALA A 273 10.45 3.10 34.80
N GLY A 274 10.37 2.77 33.51
CA GLY A 274 9.42 3.33 32.56
C GLY A 274 8.82 2.19 31.75
N GLN A 275 7.63 1.74 32.13
CA GLN A 275 6.87 0.74 31.40
C GLN A 275 6.54 1.25 29.99
N GLN A 276 7.32 0.81 29.00
CA GLN A 276 6.82 0.62 27.65
C GLN A 276 6.45 -0.85 27.52
N GLY A 277 5.15 -1.12 27.36
CA GLY A 277 4.65 -2.46 27.10
C GLY A 277 5.21 -2.97 25.77
N ALA A 278 6.36 -3.62 25.81
CA ALA A 278 6.80 -4.54 24.77
C ALA A 278 5.87 -5.76 24.88
N GLY A 279 4.94 -5.88 23.93
CA GLY A 279 4.08 -7.05 23.82
C GLY A 279 4.93 -8.32 23.81
N ALA A 280 4.52 -9.32 24.59
CA ALA A 280 5.14 -10.63 24.63
C ALA A 280 5.37 -11.18 23.20
N PRO A 281 6.45 -11.94 22.94
CA PRO A 281 6.64 -12.57 21.64
C PRO A 281 5.43 -13.46 21.36
N ALA A 282 4.77 -13.27 20.22
CA ALA A 282 3.69 -14.15 19.81
C ALA A 282 4.26 -15.56 19.58
N GLU A 283 4.07 -16.44 20.55
CA GLU A 283 4.44 -17.86 20.44
C GLU A 283 3.74 -18.49 19.22
N GLY A 284 4.48 -19.25 18.42
CA GLY A 284 3.95 -20.01 17.27
C GLY A 284 3.93 -19.30 15.91
N LEU A 285 4.58 -18.14 15.74
CA LEU A 285 4.71 -17.51 14.43
C LEU A 285 5.60 -18.33 13.47
N TRP A 286 5.15 -18.49 12.22
CA TRP A 286 5.95 -19.10 11.15
C TRP A 286 7.19 -18.28 10.80
N MET A 287 7.12 -16.97 11.03
CA MET A 287 8.23 -16.03 10.88
C MET A 287 8.07 -14.88 11.87
N SER A 288 9.16 -14.50 12.56
CA SER A 288 9.15 -13.31 13.41
C SER A 288 9.34 -12.04 12.57
N GLY A 289 8.69 -10.95 12.97
CA GLY A 289 8.83 -9.65 12.32
C GLY A 289 7.67 -9.29 11.39
N PHE A 290 6.80 -10.24 11.06
CA PHE A 290 5.49 -9.89 10.49
C PHE A 290 4.71 -9.07 11.51
N GLN A 291 4.19 -7.93 11.07
CA GLN A 291 3.34 -7.07 11.88
C GLN A 291 2.04 -6.85 11.12
N PRO A 292 0.91 -7.39 11.62
CA PRO A 292 -0.40 -7.01 11.11
C PRO A 292 -0.59 -5.49 11.22
N ARG A 293 -1.40 -4.92 10.32
CA ARG A 293 -1.79 -3.51 10.45
C ARG A 293 -2.46 -3.27 11.81
N GLU A 294 -2.24 -2.08 12.37
CA GLU A 294 -2.90 -1.68 13.62
C GLU A 294 -4.43 -1.71 13.45
N LYS A 295 -5.17 -2.09 14.49
CA LYS A 295 -6.64 -2.12 14.46
C LYS A 295 -7.27 -0.74 14.20
N ALA A 296 -6.64 0.31 14.72
CA ALA A 296 -7.06 1.69 14.50
C ALA A 296 -6.16 2.38 13.46
N GLU A 297 -6.75 3.07 12.50
CA GLU A 297 -6.00 4.02 11.67
C GLU A 297 -5.90 5.35 12.41
N ARG A 298 -4.68 5.79 12.76
CA ARG A 298 -4.50 7.20 13.08
C ARG A 298 -4.77 7.99 11.79
N LEU A 299 -5.85 8.77 11.76
CA LEU A 299 -6.17 9.69 10.66
C LEU A 299 -5.02 10.69 10.49
N ARG A 300 -4.05 10.33 9.65
CA ARG A 300 -2.91 11.17 9.29
C ARG A 300 -3.24 11.85 7.97
N ASN A 301 -4.07 12.87 7.98
CA ASN A 301 -4.31 13.67 6.79
C ASN A 301 -4.08 15.16 7.10
N CYS A 302 -3.66 15.91 6.09
CA CYS A 302 -3.43 17.35 6.24
C CYS A 302 -4.70 18.15 6.58
N ALA A 303 -5.91 17.57 6.44
CA ALA A 303 -7.19 18.17 6.84
C ALA A 303 -7.53 17.98 8.33
N ALA A 304 -6.87 17.04 9.02
CA ALA A 304 -6.97 16.84 10.47
C ALA A 304 -5.98 17.75 11.24
N LEU A 305 -5.07 18.43 10.53
CA LEU A 305 -4.20 19.44 11.10
C LEU A 305 -5.01 20.67 11.56
N PRO A 306 -4.58 21.37 12.62
CA PRO A 306 -5.24 22.60 13.05
C PRO A 306 -5.31 23.62 11.90
N ARG A 307 -6.49 24.22 11.70
CA ARG A 307 -6.72 25.21 10.62
C ARG A 307 -5.71 26.34 10.64
N GLU A 308 -5.36 26.84 11.83
CA GLU A 308 -4.33 27.85 12.06
C GLU A 308 -2.95 27.44 11.51
N PHE A 309 -2.60 26.16 11.63
CA PHE A 309 -1.33 25.64 11.10
C PHE A 309 -1.37 25.56 9.58
N VAL A 310 -2.45 25.00 9.02
CA VAL A 310 -2.65 24.91 7.57
C VAL A 310 -2.63 26.30 6.92
N ASP A 311 -3.37 27.25 7.47
CA ASP A 311 -3.49 28.60 6.93
C ASP A 311 -2.15 29.35 6.97
N ARG A 312 -1.34 29.14 8.03
CA ARG A 312 0.02 29.68 8.12
C ARG A 312 0.93 29.16 7.01
N VAL A 313 0.96 27.85 6.80
CA VAL A 313 1.80 27.23 5.76
C VAL A 313 1.35 27.68 4.38
N VAL A 314 0.05 27.66 4.09
CA VAL A 314 -0.50 28.12 2.80
C VAL A 314 -0.16 29.60 2.56
N LEU A 315 -0.28 30.45 3.58
CA LEU A 315 0.03 31.88 3.46
C LEU A 315 1.51 32.13 3.17
N GLN A 316 2.41 31.42 3.87
CA GLN A 316 3.85 31.51 3.66
C GLN A 316 4.22 31.11 2.22
N VAL A 317 3.68 29.99 1.72
CA VAL A 317 3.91 29.57 0.34
C VAL A 317 3.33 30.57 -0.66
N ALA A 318 2.14 31.14 -0.40
CA ALA A 318 1.56 32.18 -1.26
C ALA A 318 2.44 33.45 -1.33
N HIS A 319 2.97 33.92 -0.20
CA HIS A 319 3.86 35.09 -0.15
C HIS A 319 5.21 34.86 -0.85
N LEU A 320 5.72 33.63 -0.81
CA LEU A 320 6.92 33.23 -1.56
C LEU A 320 6.68 33.30 -3.06
N LEU A 321 5.54 32.79 -3.54
CA LEU A 321 5.18 32.81 -4.96
C LEU A 321 4.86 34.23 -5.46
N LEU A 322 4.20 35.07 -4.65
CA LEU A 322 3.93 36.47 -4.96
C LEU A 322 5.21 37.33 -5.03
N GLY A 323 6.25 36.97 -4.28
CA GLY A 323 7.52 37.68 -4.27
C GLY A 323 8.44 37.41 -5.46
N ARG A 324 8.10 36.44 -6.32
CA ARG A 324 8.91 36.01 -7.47
C ARG A 324 8.28 36.34 -8.83
N SER A 325 7.31 37.27 -8.87
CA SER A 325 6.74 37.73 -10.15
C SER A 325 7.85 38.20 -11.10
N PRO A 326 7.83 37.79 -12.38
CA PRO A 326 8.82 38.25 -13.35
C PRO A 326 8.70 39.76 -13.52
N ALA A 327 9.79 40.47 -13.26
CA ALA A 327 9.94 41.88 -13.61
C ALA A 327 10.02 41.99 -15.14
N GLY A 328 8.88 42.04 -15.82
CA GLY A 328 8.83 42.29 -17.26
C GLY A 328 7.69 41.55 -17.95
N GLY A 329 6.59 42.26 -18.23
CA GLY A 329 5.50 41.74 -19.03
C GLY A 329 4.45 42.80 -19.33
N SER A 330 4.35 43.16 -20.61
CA SER A 330 3.37 44.03 -21.28
C SER A 330 1.96 44.06 -20.64
N ALA A 331 1.33 45.23 -20.70
CA ALA A 331 0.03 45.60 -20.12
C ALA A 331 -1.22 44.88 -20.69
N GLN A 332 -1.09 43.72 -21.31
CA GLN A 332 -2.21 42.90 -21.74
C GLN A 332 -1.93 41.41 -21.50
N ALA A 333 -2.89 40.77 -20.81
CA ALA A 333 -3.03 39.34 -20.55
C ALA A 333 -2.22 38.74 -19.36
N TRP A 334 -2.96 38.46 -18.28
CA TRP A 334 -2.68 37.42 -17.26
C TRP A 334 -1.31 37.46 -16.58
N ASN A 335 -1.27 37.89 -15.32
CA ASN A 335 -0.08 37.72 -14.49
C ASN A 335 0.05 36.23 -14.10
N ARG A 336 0.94 35.51 -14.80
CA ARG A 336 1.40 34.19 -14.34
C ARG A 336 2.22 34.45 -13.09
N GLY A 337 1.62 34.26 -11.91
CA GLY A 337 2.36 34.34 -10.64
C GLY A 337 3.58 33.42 -10.66
N GLY A 338 4.45 33.53 -9.66
CA GLY A 338 5.60 32.64 -9.53
C GLY A 338 5.21 31.16 -9.51
N SER A 339 6.07 30.29 -10.05
CA SER A 339 5.99 28.84 -9.90
C SER A 339 7.24 28.34 -9.20
N LEU A 340 7.08 27.51 -8.18
CA LEU A 340 8.20 26.84 -7.51
C LEU A 340 8.06 25.33 -7.61
N SER A 341 9.20 24.65 -7.64
CA SER A 341 9.23 23.21 -7.39
C SER A 341 8.91 22.93 -5.92
N LEU A 342 8.40 21.74 -5.62
CA LEU A 342 8.16 21.30 -4.25
C LEU A 342 9.43 21.32 -3.39
N ALA A 343 10.60 21.09 -4.00
CA ALA A 343 11.89 21.14 -3.31
C ALA A 343 12.25 22.57 -2.88
N GLU A 344 11.99 23.57 -3.72
CA GLU A 344 12.19 24.98 -3.38
C GLU A 344 11.21 25.43 -2.29
N VAL A 345 9.93 25.06 -2.40
CA VAL A 345 8.95 25.38 -1.35
C VAL A 345 9.35 24.73 -0.02
N ALA A 346 9.80 23.47 -0.06
CA ALA A 346 10.27 22.80 1.14
C ALA A 346 11.53 23.46 1.72
N GLY A 347 12.44 23.99 0.89
CA GLY A 347 13.64 24.70 1.34
C GLY A 347 13.35 25.99 2.13
N GLU A 348 12.20 26.61 1.89
CA GLU A 348 11.77 27.87 2.52
C GLU A 348 10.88 27.65 3.77
N LEU A 349 10.48 26.41 4.06
CA LEU A 349 9.71 26.04 5.24
C LEU A 349 10.66 25.55 6.35
N ASP A 350 10.34 25.87 7.59
CA ASP A 350 11.14 25.43 8.72
C ASP A 350 11.06 23.90 8.92
N ARG A 351 12.08 23.35 9.58
CA ARG A 351 12.24 21.91 9.78
C ARG A 351 11.10 21.31 10.61
N GLU A 352 10.53 22.06 11.56
CA GLU A 352 9.44 21.58 12.43
C GLU A 352 8.14 21.44 11.62
N THR A 353 7.82 22.45 10.80
CA THR A 353 6.69 22.45 9.86
C THR A 353 6.81 21.29 8.88
N LEU A 354 7.97 21.08 8.27
CA LEU A 354 8.19 19.96 7.34
C LEU A 354 8.06 18.60 8.03
N GLN A 355 8.59 18.43 9.24
CA GLN A 355 8.43 17.20 10.00
C GLN A 355 6.96 16.95 10.38
N ARG A 356 6.22 17.99 10.72
CA ARG A 356 4.78 17.91 11.00
C ARG A 356 3.99 17.53 9.76
N LEU A 357 4.26 18.14 8.60
CA LEU A 357 3.64 17.76 7.33
C LEU A 357 4.02 16.34 6.90
N LYS A 358 5.29 15.93 7.06
CA LYS A 358 5.75 14.56 6.76
C LYS A 358 5.09 13.48 7.61
N ARG A 359 4.59 13.85 8.79
CA ARG A 359 3.82 12.93 9.65
C ARG A 359 2.39 12.70 9.15
N GLU A 360 1.91 13.53 8.24
CA GLU A 360 0.61 13.37 7.56
C GLU A 360 0.75 12.67 6.21
N CYS A 361 -0.24 11.87 5.81
CA CYS A 361 -0.25 11.21 4.51
C CYS A 361 -0.22 12.24 3.37
N GLY A 362 0.82 12.16 2.53
CA GLY A 362 1.02 13.02 1.35
C GLY A 362 1.70 14.38 1.62
N GLY A 363 1.90 14.75 2.89
CA GLY A 363 2.69 15.91 3.31
C GLY A 363 2.40 17.23 2.58
N LEU A 364 3.47 18.01 2.34
CA LEU A 364 3.38 19.34 1.74
C LEU A 364 2.70 19.32 0.35
N GLN A 365 3.01 18.32 -0.48
CA GLN A 365 2.42 18.19 -1.81
C GLN A 365 0.90 18.05 -1.75
N THR A 366 0.40 17.17 -0.89
CA THR A 366 -1.04 16.99 -0.71
C THR A 366 -1.70 18.22 -0.08
N LEU A 367 -1.03 18.91 0.85
CA LEU A 367 -1.54 20.15 1.43
C LEU A 367 -1.79 21.22 0.35
N LEU A 368 -0.82 21.42 -0.56
CA LEU A 368 -0.93 22.41 -1.62
C LEU A 368 -2.01 22.03 -2.64
N ARG A 369 -2.08 20.74 -3.02
CA ARG A 369 -3.13 20.23 -3.92
C ARG A 369 -4.54 20.35 -3.32
N ASN A 370 -4.67 20.19 -2.00
CA ASN A 370 -5.93 20.35 -1.27
C ASN A 370 -6.26 21.82 -0.93
N SER A 371 -5.48 22.78 -1.45
CA SER A 371 -5.74 24.21 -1.34
C SER A 371 -5.97 24.86 -2.72
N PRO A 372 -6.94 24.36 -3.52
CA PRO A 372 -7.19 24.85 -4.88
C PRO A 372 -7.65 26.32 -4.93
N GLN A 373 -8.11 26.86 -3.79
CA GLN A 373 -8.42 28.28 -3.63
C GLN A 373 -7.18 29.19 -3.69
N VAL A 374 -5.96 28.65 -3.61
CA VAL A 374 -4.70 29.41 -3.65
C VAL A 374 -3.74 28.88 -4.73
N PHE A 375 -3.66 27.56 -4.91
CA PHE A 375 -2.67 26.94 -5.80
C PHE A 375 -3.29 26.13 -6.94
N GLN A 376 -2.65 26.17 -8.11
CA GLN A 376 -2.94 25.28 -9.25
C GLN A 376 -1.88 24.17 -9.33
N GLY A 377 -2.28 22.93 -9.06
CA GLY A 377 -1.35 21.79 -9.10
C GLY A 377 -0.28 21.86 -8.01
N GLU A 378 1.00 21.75 -8.39
CA GLU A 378 2.14 21.80 -7.47
C GLU A 378 2.71 23.22 -7.38
N ALA A 379 2.32 23.96 -6.34
CA ALA A 379 2.89 25.26 -5.96
C ALA A 379 2.93 26.33 -7.07
N ARG A 380 1.82 26.48 -7.82
CA ARG A 380 1.66 27.57 -8.79
C ARG A 380 0.56 28.51 -8.35
N LEU A 381 0.83 29.82 -8.40
CA LEU A 381 -0.15 30.85 -8.11
C LEU A 381 -0.70 31.42 -9.44
N CYS A 382 -2.02 31.42 -9.61
CA CYS A 382 -2.67 32.13 -10.72
C CYS A 382 -3.46 33.31 -10.17
N THR A 383 -3.05 34.52 -10.50
CA THR A 383 -3.79 35.75 -10.16
C THR A 383 -4.54 36.24 -11.38
N PRO A 384 -5.85 36.50 -11.30
CA PRO A 384 -6.54 37.23 -12.37
C PRO A 384 -5.94 38.64 -12.52
N ALA A 385 -6.02 39.21 -13.72
CA ALA A 385 -5.70 40.62 -13.89
C ALA A 385 -6.65 41.44 -12.99
N PRO A 386 -6.15 42.47 -12.27
CA PRO A 386 -7.04 43.31 -11.48
C PRO A 386 -8.08 43.93 -12.41
N ALA A 387 -9.37 43.78 -12.07
CA ALA A 387 -10.40 44.66 -12.63
C ALA A 387 -9.98 46.11 -12.35
N LEU A 388 -10.20 47.02 -13.30
CA LEU A 388 -9.89 48.45 -13.14
C LEU A 388 -10.41 48.94 -11.78
N GLY A 389 -9.48 49.19 -10.84
CA GLY A 389 -9.77 49.65 -9.47
C GLY A 389 -9.70 48.60 -8.33
N ALA A 390 -9.42 47.32 -8.59
CA ALA A 390 -9.26 46.31 -7.55
C ALA A 390 -7.80 46.26 -7.00
N PRO A 391 -7.60 46.12 -5.67
CA PRO A 391 -6.27 46.03 -5.09
C PRO A 391 -5.56 44.73 -5.53
N SER A 392 -4.33 44.86 -6.01
CA SER A 392 -3.48 43.72 -6.37
C SER A 392 -3.08 42.89 -5.13
N PRO A 393 -2.99 41.56 -5.24
CA PRO A 393 -2.55 40.72 -4.13
C PRO A 393 -1.11 41.08 -3.73
N SER A 394 -0.89 41.32 -2.43
CA SER A 394 0.39 41.81 -1.89
C SER A 394 0.89 40.95 -0.73
N ARG A 395 2.20 40.99 -0.48
CA ARG A 395 2.91 40.25 0.59
C ARG A 395 2.46 40.59 2.02
N GLY A 396 1.59 41.59 2.22
CA GLY A 396 1.07 41.97 3.54
C GLY A 396 -0.35 41.47 3.85
N MET A 397 -1.00 40.77 2.92
CA MET A 397 -2.39 40.37 3.09
C MET A 397 -2.53 39.09 3.94
N THR A 398 -3.59 39.03 4.74
CA THR A 398 -4.02 37.81 5.42
C THR A 398 -4.61 36.81 4.42
N LEU A 399 -4.63 35.53 4.77
CA LEU A 399 -5.21 34.51 3.91
C LEU A 399 -6.71 34.77 3.62
N SER A 400 -7.44 35.34 4.57
CA SER A 400 -8.84 35.76 4.38
C SER A 400 -9.01 36.90 3.37
N ALA A 401 -8.03 37.79 3.25
CA ALA A 401 -8.01 38.87 2.25
C ALA A 401 -7.48 38.40 0.88
N LEU A 402 -6.57 37.43 0.85
CA LEU A 402 -6.04 36.80 -0.37
C LEU A 402 -7.06 35.89 -1.04
N ARG A 403 -7.84 35.11 -0.27
CA ARG A 403 -8.80 34.13 -0.80
C ARG A 403 -9.80 34.73 -1.81
N PRO A 404 -10.46 35.87 -1.56
CA PRO A 404 -11.36 36.50 -2.54
C PRO A 404 -10.65 37.00 -3.79
N GLN A 405 -9.43 37.52 -3.67
CA GLN A 405 -8.65 38.06 -4.79
C GLN A 405 -8.06 36.98 -5.70
N LEU A 406 -7.88 35.77 -5.15
CA LEU A 406 -7.46 34.57 -5.89
C LEU A 406 -8.66 33.75 -6.40
N ARG A 407 -9.90 34.06 -5.99
CA ARG A 407 -11.11 33.38 -6.48
C ARG A 407 -11.61 34.04 -7.76
N HIS A 408 -11.17 33.52 -8.91
CA HIS A 408 -12.00 33.44 -10.11
C HIS A 408 -11.52 32.30 -11.01
N TRP A 409 -12.22 31.16 -10.94
CA TRP A 409 -12.35 30.25 -12.07
C TRP A 409 -13.54 30.75 -12.90
N GLY A 410 -13.27 31.68 -13.82
CA GLY A 410 -14.10 31.74 -15.01
C GLY A 410 -13.77 30.48 -15.79
N THR A 411 -14.78 29.68 -16.12
CA THR A 411 -14.69 28.73 -17.24
C THR A 411 -13.97 29.42 -18.40
N PRO A 412 -13.01 28.76 -19.08
CA PRO A 412 -12.46 29.34 -20.30
C PRO A 412 -13.64 29.59 -21.25
N SER A 413 -13.92 30.86 -21.54
CA SER A 413 -14.84 31.21 -22.62
C SER A 413 -14.18 30.72 -23.92
N PRO A 414 -14.90 29.97 -24.77
CA PRO A 414 -14.37 29.59 -26.06
C PRO A 414 -14.46 30.81 -26.97
N PHE A 415 -13.34 31.50 -27.16
CA PHE A 415 -13.13 32.36 -28.31
C PHE A 415 -11.70 32.15 -28.81
#